data_AF-A0A223RT96-F1
#
_entry.id   AF-A0A223RT96-F1
#
_cell.length_a   1.000
_cell.length_b   1.000
_cell.length_c   1.000
_cell.angle_alpha   90.00
_cell.angle_beta   90.00
_cell.angle_gamma   90.00
#
_symmetry.space_group_name_H-M   'P 1'
#
loop_
_entity.id
_entity.type
_entity.pdbx_description
1 polymer ?
#
loop_
_entity_poly.entity_id
_entity_poly.type
_entity_poly.pdbx_seq_one_letter_code
_entity_poly.pdbx_strand_id
1 'polypeptide(L)' 'MVVEITTEKIIECVQEFSEAEIAEDTDIFSAGVDSLAILRCRARLKERTGVKVPGHVFFGGRTPAGIVDLIGEENADR' A
#
# COMPACT_ATOMS: atom_id res chain seq x y z
N MET A 1 0.77 5.54 -20.02
CA MET A 1 0.43 6.34 -18.82
C MET A 1 0.97 5.56 -17.64
N VAL A 2 2.08 6.00 -17.04
CA VAL A 2 2.66 5.30 -15.89
C VAL A 2 1.76 5.65 -14.71
N VAL A 3 1.09 4.66 -14.13
CA VAL A 3 0.17 4.93 -13.01
C VAL A 3 1.00 5.06 -11.75
N GLU A 4 1.15 6.29 -11.26
CA GLU A 4 1.80 6.55 -9.98
C GLU A 4 0.94 6.00 -8.83
N ILE A 5 1.59 5.34 -7.88
CA ILE A 5 0.98 4.87 -6.65
C ILE A 5 1.04 6.02 -5.65
N THR A 6 -0.12 6.55 -5.26
CA THR A 6 -0.25 7.65 -4.31
C THR A 6 -0.78 7.15 -2.97
N THR A 7 -0.64 7.97 -1.92
CA THR A 7 -1.09 7.63 -0.56
C THR A 7 -2.57 7.33 -0.53
N GLU A 8 -3.39 8.14 -1.21
CA GLU A 8 -4.83 7.93 -1.36
C GLU A 8 -5.15 6.55 -1.96
N LYS A 9 -4.45 6.13 -3.02
CA LYS A 9 -4.66 4.79 -3.60
C LYS A 9 -4.31 3.66 -2.65
N ILE A 10 -3.29 3.83 -1.82
CA ILE A 10 -2.93 2.84 -0.79
C ILE A 10 -4.04 2.79 0.26
N ILE A 11 -4.52 3.94 0.75
CA ILE A 11 -5.63 4.03 1.70
C ILE A 11 -6.88 3.35 1.14
N GLU A 12 -7.35 3.78 -0.04
CA GLU A 12 -8.53 3.20 -0.70
C GLU A 12 -8.40 1.67 -0.84
N CYS A 13 -7.23 1.20 -1.28
CA CYS A 13 -6.99 -0.21 -1.52
C CYS A 13 -6.95 -1.03 -0.23
N VAL A 14 -6.40 -0.48 0.86
CA VAL A 14 -6.38 -1.16 2.15
C VAL A 14 -7.78 -1.17 2.78
N GLN A 15 -8.52 -0.06 2.70
CA GLN A 15 -9.91 0.05 3.16
C GLN A 15 -10.89 -0.80 2.35
N GLU A 16 -10.58 -1.13 1.08
CA GLU A 16 -11.38 -2.07 0.28
C GLU A 16 -11.35 -3.49 0.87
N PHE A 17 -10.28 -3.86 1.57
CA PHE A 17 -10.09 -5.22 2.11
C PHE A 17 -10.01 -5.28 3.65
N SER A 18 -10.27 -4.17 4.34
CA SER A 18 -10.30 -4.09 5.80
C SER A 18 -11.40 -3.14 6.27
N GLU A 19 -11.94 -3.37 7.46
CA GLU A 19 -12.96 -2.49 8.07
C GLU A 19 -12.33 -1.30 8.82
N ALA A 20 -11.02 -1.12 8.69
CA ALA A 20 -10.24 -0.13 9.41
C ALA A 20 -10.36 1.25 8.74
N GLU A 21 -10.49 2.30 9.56
CA GLU A 21 -10.39 3.68 9.10
C GLU A 21 -8.93 4.12 9.20
N ILE A 22 -8.31 4.43 8.06
CA ILE A 22 -6.86 4.64 7.96
C ILE A 22 -6.59 6.01 7.34
N ALA A 23 -5.80 6.82 8.04
CA ALA A 23 -5.25 8.07 7.50
C ALA A 23 -3.81 7.86 6.99
N GLU A 24 -3.26 8.89 6.35
CA GLU A 24 -1.92 8.85 5.72
C GLU A 24 -0.77 8.46 6.69
N ASP A 25 -0.88 8.86 7.95
CA ASP A 25 0.10 8.58 9.02
C ASP A 25 -0.36 7.45 9.97
N THR A 26 -1.49 6.80 9.69
CA THR A 26 -1.99 5.72 10.54
C THR A 26 -1.23 4.43 10.30
N ASP A 27 -0.74 3.82 11.38
CA ASP A 27 -0.14 2.48 11.33
C ASP A 27 -1.22 1.45 10.97
N ILE A 28 -1.09 0.85 9.78
CA ILE A 28 -2.12 -0.03 9.22
C ILE A 28 -2.31 -1.29 10.07
N PHE A 29 -1.24 -1.81 10.68
CA PHE A 29 -1.31 -3.02 11.50
C PHE A 29 -2.04 -2.75 12.81
N SER A 30 -1.79 -1.59 13.42
CA SER A 30 -2.46 -1.11 14.63
C SER A 30 -3.94 -0.80 14.38
N ALA A 31 -4.28 -0.40 13.15
CA ALA A 31 -5.66 -0.21 12.71
C ALA A 31 -6.42 -1.52 12.48
N GLY A 32 -5.74 -2.68 12.50
CA GLY A 32 -6.35 -4.00 12.30
C GLY A 32 -6.21 -4.56 10.89
N VAL A 33 -5.28 -4.03 10.08
CA VAL A 33 -5.01 -4.57 8.74
C VAL A 33 -4.13 -5.80 8.84
N ASP A 34 -4.69 -6.92 8.40
CA ASP A 34 -3.98 -8.19 8.35
C ASP A 34 -3.22 -8.41 7.03
N SER A 35 -2.34 -9.40 7.05
CA SER A 35 -1.56 -9.82 5.87
C SER A 35 -2.42 -10.24 4.69
N LEU A 36 -3.63 -10.76 4.91
CA LEU A 36 -4.56 -11.12 3.83
C LEU A 36 -5.09 -9.89 3.10
N ALA A 37 -5.42 -8.82 3.84
CA ALA A 37 -5.85 -7.55 3.26
C ALA A 37 -4.71 -6.93 2.44
N ILE A 38 -3.48 -6.95 2.96
CA ILE A 38 -2.27 -6.52 2.22
C ILE A 38 -2.09 -7.34 0.94
N LEU A 39 -2.21 -8.66 1.00
CA LEU A 39 -2.05 -9.53 -0.17
C LEU A 39 -3.08 -9.23 -1.26
N ARG A 40 -4.35 -9.04 -0.88
CA ARG A 40 -5.44 -8.66 -1.79
C ARG A 40 -5.22 -7.27 -2.38
N CYS A 41 -4.86 -6.30 -1.54
CA CYS A 41 -4.57 -4.95 -1.98
C CYS A 41 -3.42 -4.92 -3.01
N ARG A 42 -2.33 -5.65 -2.76
CA ARG A 42 -1.20 -5.76 -3.70
C ARG A 42 -1.60 -6.37 -5.04
N ALA A 43 -2.42 -7.43 -5.02
CA ALA A 43 -2.97 -8.00 -6.25
C ALA A 43 -3.78 -6.94 -7.01
N ARG A 44 -4.60 -6.18 -6.28
CA ARG A 44 -5.48 -5.16 -6.87
C ARG A 44 -4.73 -3.96 -7.45
N LEU A 45 -3.70 -3.48 -6.75
CA LEU A 45 -2.80 -2.44 -7.26
C LEU A 45 -2.12 -2.91 -8.53
N LYS A 46 -1.60 -4.14 -8.56
CA LYS A 46 -0.98 -4.71 -9.77
C LYS A 46 -1.96 -4.79 -10.94
N GLU A 47 -3.20 -5.22 -10.72
CA GLU A 47 -4.22 -5.27 -11.77
C GLU A 47 -4.58 -3.88 -12.31
N ARG A 48 -4.75 -2.89 -11.42
CA ARG A 48 -5.17 -1.52 -11.80
C ARG A 48 -4.06 -0.67 -12.39
N THR A 49 -2.83 -0.86 -11.93
CA THR A 49 -1.70 0.04 -12.21
C THR A 49 -0.57 -0.63 -13.02
N GLY A 50 -0.52 -1.96 -13.04
CA GLY A 50 0.60 -2.73 -13.57
C GLY A 50 1.81 -2.82 -12.63
N VAL A 51 1.83 -2.07 -11.53
CA VAL A 51 2.96 -2.01 -10.59
C VAL A 51 2.93 -3.18 -9.63
N LYS A 52 4.04 -3.93 -9.55
CA LYS A 52 4.20 -5.01 -8.58
C LYS A 52 4.72 -4.44 -7.27
N VAL A 53 3.83 -4.21 -6.31
CA VAL A 53 4.23 -3.75 -4.98
C VAL A 53 4.79 -4.92 -4.16
N PRO A 54 6.01 -4.83 -3.62
CA PRO A 54 6.57 -5.83 -2.71
C PRO A 54 5.75 -5.97 -1.42
N GLY A 55 5.88 -7.08 -0.71
CA GLY A 55 5.19 -7.23 0.59
C GLY A 55 5.89 -6.44 1.69
N HIS A 56 7.21 -6.40 1.65
CA HIS A 56 8.05 -5.81 2.69
C HIS A 56 7.83 -4.29 2.85
N VAL A 57 7.43 -3.57 1.80
CA VAL A 57 7.14 -2.12 1.90
C VAL A 57 5.98 -1.82 2.84
N PHE A 58 4.99 -2.71 2.96
CA PHE A 58 3.90 -2.58 3.93
C PHE A 58 4.41 -2.73 5.35
N PHE A 59 5.31 -3.68 5.59
CA PHE A 59 5.92 -3.91 6.90
C PHE A 59 6.96 -2.86 7.28
N GLY A 60 7.69 -2.33 6.31
CA GLY A 60 8.70 -1.28 6.51
C GLY A 60 8.07 0.09 6.70
N GLY A 61 7.14 0.46 5.81
CA GLY A 61 6.52 1.79 5.78
C GLY A 61 5.52 1.96 6.90
N ARG A 62 4.77 0.90 7.24
CA ARG A 62 3.72 0.82 8.27
C ARG A 62 2.54 1.78 8.13
N THR A 63 2.75 2.96 7.57
CA THR A 63 1.74 3.96 7.25
C THR A 63 1.58 4.06 5.74
N PRO A 64 0.39 4.46 5.23
CA PRO A 64 0.20 4.68 3.80
C PRO A 64 1.24 5.62 3.17
N ALA A 65 1.61 6.71 3.85
CA ALA A 65 2.64 7.62 3.37
C ALA A 65 4.02 6.95 3.29
N GLY A 66 4.43 6.22 4.34
CA GLY A 66 5.71 5.49 4.35
C GLY A 66 5.77 4.35 3.33
N ILE A 67 4.63 3.74 3.01
CA ILE A 67 4.53 2.72 1.96
C ILE A 67 4.81 3.32 0.59
N VAL A 68 4.22 4.48 0.28
CA VAL A 68 4.43 5.17 -1.00
C VAL A 68 5.89 5.59 -1.16
N ASP A 69 6.50 6.10 -0.10
CA ASP A 69 7.91 6.49 -0.08
C ASP A 69 8.82 5.30 -0.42
N LEU A 70 8.65 4.17 0.27
CA LEU A 70 9.40 2.93 0.00
C LEU A 70 9.14 2.36 -1.40
N ILE A 71 7.92 2.50 -1.93
CA ILE A 71 7.63 2.12 -3.31
C ILE A 71 8.41 3.02 -4.28
N GLY A 72 8.46 4.33 -4.02
CA GLY A 72 9.25 5.27 -4.80
C GLY A 72 10.73 4.89 -4.81
N GLU A 73 11.30 4.57 -3.65
CA GLU A 73 12.68 4.13 -3.50
C GLU A 73 12.97 2.83 -4.27
N GLU A 74 12.12 1.80 -4.16
CA GLU A 74 12.27 0.51 -4.88
C GLU A 74 12.17 0.65 -6.40
N ASN A 75 11.44 1.66 -6.89
CA ASN A 75 11.38 1.95 -8.33
C ASN A 75 12.55 2.84 -8.80
N ALA A 76 13.16 3.63 -7.90
CA ALA A 76 14.31 4.46 -8.23
C ALA A 76 15.63 3.67 -8.32
N ASP A 77 15.73 2.55 -7.59
CA ASP A 77 16.89 1.64 -7.62
C ASP A 77 16.88 0.68 -8.84
N ARG A 78 15.83 0.72 -9.68
CA ARG A 78 15.64 -0.16 -10.86
C ARG A 78 15.76 0.56 -12.20
#